data_AF-A0A1V6INH5-F1
#
_entry.id   AF-A0A1V6INH5-F1
#
_cell.length_a   1.000
_cell.length_b   1.000
_cell.length_c   1.000
_cell.angle_alpha   90.00
_cell.angle_beta   90.00
_cell.angle_gamma   90.00
#
_symmetry.space_group_name_H-M   'P 1'
#
loop_
_entity.id
_entity.type
_entity.pdbx_description
1 polymer ?
#
loop_
_entity_poly.entity_id
_entity_poly.type
_entity_poly.pdbx_seq_one_letter_code
_entity_poly.pdbx_strand_id
1 'polypeptide(L)' 'MVLTKDKKKSTNIAPKDQYKHIRLFTFLAGVLFLLIGAKALFSNDAPGAILNSMAGLLFLMASYTYFRKKKELEKRVK' A
#
# COMPACT_ATOMS: atom_id res chain seq x y z
N MET A 1 -19.23 36.28 35.78
CA MET A 1 -18.38 36.00 34.60
C MET A 1 -18.11 34.50 34.57
N VAL A 2 -19.00 33.74 33.93
CA VAL A 2 -18.91 32.27 33.91
C VAL A 2 -18.07 31.89 32.70
N LEU A 3 -16.82 31.51 32.93
CA LEU A 3 -15.97 30.94 31.88
C LEU A 3 -16.54 29.58 31.47
N THR A 4 -17.35 29.58 30.42
CA THR A 4 -17.62 28.37 29.63
C THR A 4 -16.30 27.94 29.01
N LYS A 5 -15.63 26.95 29.63
CA LYS A 5 -14.53 26.24 29.00
C LYS A 5 -15.09 25.53 27.78
N ASP A 6 -14.93 26.14 26.62
CA ASP A 6 -15.09 25.49 25.34
C ASP A 6 -14.18 24.25 25.32
N LYS A 7 -14.80 23.08 25.54
CA LYS A 7 -14.20 21.80 25.18
C LYS A 7 -14.07 21.80 23.67
N LYS A 8 -12.94 22.33 23.19
CA LYS A 8 -12.40 22.04 21.86
C LYS A 8 -12.42 20.52 21.75
N LYS A 9 -13.40 19.97 21.04
CA LYS A 9 -13.34 18.62 20.47
C LYS A 9 -12.10 18.67 19.59
N SER A 10 -10.96 18.33 20.17
CA SER A 10 -9.81 17.86 19.43
C SER A 10 -10.33 16.63 18.71
N THR A 11 -10.82 16.85 17.49
CA THR A 11 -10.91 15.83 16.47
C THR A 11 -9.49 15.31 16.36
N ASN A 12 -9.21 14.32 17.18
CA ASN A 12 -8.05 13.46 17.15
C ASN A 12 -8.23 12.63 15.87
N ILE A 13 -8.13 13.32 14.73
CA ILE A 13 -7.95 12.71 13.44
C ILE A 13 -6.51 12.24 13.52
N ALA A 14 -6.29 11.12 14.22
CA ALA A 14 -5.12 10.29 13.99
C ALA A 14 -4.95 10.25 12.48
N PRO A 15 -3.77 10.59 11.94
CA PRO A 15 -3.58 10.70 10.50
C PRO A 15 -4.15 9.43 9.90
N LYS A 16 -5.31 9.55 9.25
CA LYS A 16 -6.04 8.44 8.66
C LYS A 16 -4.99 7.75 7.81
N ASP A 17 -4.61 6.52 8.15
CA ASP A 17 -3.41 5.85 7.65
C ASP A 17 -3.57 5.64 6.12
N GLN A 18 -3.40 6.72 5.35
CA GLN A 18 -3.63 6.79 3.89
C GLN A 18 -2.69 5.83 3.18
N TYR A 19 -1.53 5.59 3.79
CA TYR A 19 -0.54 4.60 3.38
C TYR A 19 -1.05 3.16 3.52
N LYS A 20 -1.97 2.86 4.45
CA LYS A 20 -2.55 1.52 4.62
C LYS A 20 -3.39 1.11 3.41
N HIS A 21 -4.18 2.04 2.88
CA HIS A 21 -4.99 1.82 1.69
C HIS A 21 -4.11 1.71 0.43
N ILE A 22 -3.19 2.66 0.22
CA ILE A 22 -2.27 2.64 -0.93
C ILE A 22 -1.45 1.34 -0.96
N ARG A 23 -0.99 0.87 0.20
CA ARG A 23 -0.26 -0.41 0.33
C ARG A 23 -1.12 -1.62 -0.06
N LEU A 24 -2.37 -1.67 0.39
CA LEU A 24 -3.28 -2.76 0.06
C LEU A 24 -3.62 -2.76 -1.43
N PHE A 25 -3.86 -1.58 -2.02
CA PHE A 25 -4.09 -1.42 -3.46
C PHE A 25 -2.89 -1.85 -4.28
N THR A 26 -1.68 -1.37 -3.95
CA THR A 26 -0.45 -1.75 -4.66
C THR A 26 -0.13 -3.25 -4.51
N PHE A 27 -0.40 -3.84 -3.35
CA PHE A 27 -0.29 -5.28 -3.15
C PHE A 27 -1.27 -6.06 -4.05
N LEU A 28 -2.54 -5.67 -4.03
CA LEU A 28 -3.59 -6.33 -4.80
C LEU A 28 -3.33 -6.21 -6.31
N ALA A 29 -2.92 -5.02 -6.77
CA ALA A 29 -2.52 -4.80 -8.16
C ALA A 29 -1.33 -5.70 -8.55
N GLY A 30 -0.33 -5.81 -7.68
CA GLY A 30 0.83 -6.68 -7.92
C GLY A 30 0.44 -8.15 -8.09
N VAL A 31 -0.44 -8.66 -7.23
CA VAL A 31 -0.98 -10.03 -7.35
C VAL A 31 -1.77 -10.20 -8.65
N LEU A 32 -2.60 -9.21 -9.01
CA LEU A 32 -3.39 -9.25 -10.24
C LEU A 32 -2.50 -9.35 -11.49
N PHE A 33 -1.43 -8.55 -11.54
CA PHE A 33 -0.45 -8.57 -12.62
C PHE A 33 0.30 -9.90 -12.72
N LEU A 34 0.63 -10.53 -11.59
CA LEU A 34 1.22 -11.88 -11.58
C LEU A 34 0.25 -12.93 -12.13
N LEU A 35 -1.04 -12.86 -11.78
CA LEU A 35 -2.06 -13.77 -12.31
C LEU A 35 -2.23 -13.58 -13.83
N ILE A 36 -2.24 -12.34 -14.31
CA ILE A 36 -2.29 -12.03 -15.74
C ILE A 36 -1.02 -12.53 -16.44
N GLY A 37 0.16 -12.36 -15.83
CA GLY A 37 1.42 -12.87 -16.34
C GLY A 37 1.44 -14.40 -16.45
N ALA A 38 0.94 -15.09 -15.42
CA ALA A 38 0.79 -16.54 -15.43
C ALA A 38 -0.18 -17.00 -16.53
N LYS A 39 -1.32 -16.31 -16.70
CA LYS A 39 -2.25 -16.59 -17.80
C LYS A 39 -1.60 -16.39 -19.17
N ALA A 40 -0.83 -15.31 -19.36
CA ALA A 40 -0.13 -15.05 -20.62
C ALA A 40 0.90 -16.15 -20.95
N LEU A 41 1.58 -16.70 -19.94
CA LEU A 41 2.44 -17.87 -20.05
C LEU A 41 1.69 -19.09 -20.60
N PHE A 42 0.49 -19.37 -20.07
CA PHE A 42 -0.37 -20.45 -20.58
C PHE A 42 -0.93 -20.19 -21.98
N SER A 43 -0.98 -18.94 -22.43
CA SER A 43 -1.43 -18.56 -23.79
C SER A 43 -0.30 -18.42 -24.81
N ASN A 44 0.92 -18.86 -24.48
CA ASN A 44 2.14 -18.72 -25.32
C ASN A 44 2.52 -17.27 -25.67
N ASP A 45 2.04 -16.28 -24.91
CA ASP A 45 2.44 -14.88 -25.03
C ASP A 45 3.60 -14.59 -24.08
N ALA A 46 4.80 -15.02 -24.47
CA ALA A 46 6.01 -14.82 -23.66
C ALA A 46 6.33 -13.33 -23.39
N PRO A 47 6.22 -12.40 -24.36
CA PRO A 47 6.42 -10.97 -24.10
C PRO A 47 5.42 -10.43 -23.07
N GLY A 48 4.13 -10.77 -23.21
CA GLY A 48 3.08 -10.37 -22.28
C GLY A 48 3.30 -10.96 -20.88
N ALA A 49 3.73 -12.21 -20.78
CA ALA A 49 4.01 -12.86 -19.51
C ALA A 49 5.15 -12.19 -18.75
N ILE A 50 6.25 -11.86 -19.44
CA ILE A 50 7.41 -11.17 -18.84
C ILE A 50 7.00 -9.78 -18.37
N LEU A 51 6.35 -9.00 -19.23
CA LEU A 51 5.95 -7.62 -18.92
C LEU A 51 5.00 -7.56 -17.71
N ASN A 52 3.97 -8.42 -17.70
CA ASN A 52 3.01 -8.46 -16.60
C ASN A 52 3.64 -8.97 -15.30
N SER A 53 4.54 -9.96 -15.38
CA SER A 53 5.25 -10.46 -14.19
C SER A 53 6.20 -9.42 -13.61
N MET A 54 6.93 -8.68 -14.45
CA MET A 54 7.77 -7.54 -14.04
C MET A 54 6.94 -6.44 -13.38
N ALA A 55 5.81 -6.05 -13.99
CA ALA A 55 4.90 -5.07 -13.40
C ALA A 55 4.41 -5.53 -12.03
N GLY A 56 4.00 -6.80 -11.90
CA GLY A 56 3.56 -7.40 -10.64
C GLY A 56 4.63 -7.34 -9.55
N LEU A 57 5.87 -7.67 -9.88
CA LEU A 57 7.01 -7.57 -8.97
C LEU A 57 7.29 -6.14 -8.51
N LEU A 58 7.23 -5.15 -9.42
CA LEU A 58 7.42 -3.74 -9.07
C LEU A 58 6.34 -3.23 -8.11
N PHE A 59 5.08 -3.61 -8.33
CA PHE A 59 3.98 -3.26 -7.44
C PHE A 59 4.12 -3.90 -6.05
N LEU A 60 4.57 -5.16 -5.98
CA LEU A 60 4.86 -5.83 -4.71
C LEU A 60 6.04 -5.18 -3.98
N MET A 61 7.09 -4.80 -4.70
CA MET A 61 8.26 -4.13 -4.14
C MET A 61 7.90 -2.72 -3.62
N ALA A 62 7.04 -1.99 -4.32
CA ALA A 62 6.48 -0.73 -3.84
C ALA A 62 5.70 -0.95 -2.54
N SER A 63 4.78 -1.92 -2.50
CA SER A 63 4.01 -2.28 -1.31
C SER A 63 4.91 -2.67 -0.12
N TYR A 64 5.98 -3.42 -0.37
CA TYR A 64 6.96 -3.81 0.64
C TYR A 64 7.75 -2.60 1.18
N THR A 65 8.12 -1.66 0.33
CA THR A 65 8.83 -0.43 0.72
C THR A 65 7.98 0.40 1.70
N TYR A 66 6.67 0.46 1.50
CA TYR A 66 5.74 1.07 2.46
C TYR A 66 5.70 0.31 3.79
N PHE A 67 5.81 -1.02 3.78
CA PHE A 67 5.88 -1.84 4.98
C PHE A 67 7.15 -1.55 5.80
N ARG A 68 8.29 -1.40 5.12
CA ARG A 68 9.57 -1.12 5.75
C ARG A 68 9.58 0.26 6.41
N LYS A 69 9.09 1.30 5.71
CA LYS A 69 8.99 2.66 6.25
C LYS A 69 8.08 2.75 7.48
N LYS A 70 6.94 2.03 7.49
CA LYS A 70 6.04 2.02 8.65
C LYS A 70 6.69 1.41 9.90
N LYS A 71 7.37 0.27 9.76
CA LYS A 71 8.10 -0.37 10.86
C LYS A 71 9.21 0.51 11.43
N GLU A 72 9.88 1.28 10.58
CA GLU A 72 10.96 2.18 11.01
C GLU A 72 10.43 3.40 11.78
N LEU A 73 9.28 3.95 11.36
CA LEU A 73 8.55 4.99 12.09
C LEU A 73 8.04 4.50 13.46
N GLU A 74 7.49 3.29 13.55
CA GLU A 74 7.06 2.70 14.82
C GLU A 74 8.23 2.47 15.80
N LYS A 75 9.44 2.19 15.29
CA LYS A 75 10.64 2.02 16.11
C LYS A 75 11.24 3.33 16.63
N ARG A 76 11.02 4.48 15.96
CA ARG A 76 11.53 5.79 16.42
C ARG A 76 10.61 6.50 17.41
N VAL A 77 9.37 6.03 17.56
CA VAL A 77 8.36 6.60 18.47
C VAL A 77 8.38 5.91 19.84
N LYS A 78 9.14 4.81 19.99
CA LYS A 78 9.26 4.02 21.21
C LYS A 78 10.62 4.25 21.87
#